data_AF-A0A453MR92-F1
#
_entry.id   AF-A0A453MR92-F1
#
_cell.length_a   1.000
_cell.length_b   1.000
_cell.length_c   1.000
_cell.angle_alpha   90.00
_cell.angle_beta   90.00
_cell.angle_gamma   90.00
#
_symmetry.space_group_name_H-M   'P 1'
#
loop_
_entity.id
_entity.type
_entity.pdbx_description
1 polymer ?
#
loop_
_entity_poly.entity_id
_entity_poly.type
_entity_poly.pdbx_seq_one_letter_code
_entity_poly.pdbx_strand_id
1 'polypeptide(L)'
;SKLHYYLPLVGSYENLLGVLRYGSCLVSSDLERVVKPNVTFLRESGLADCDIAKLCVTLPCLLTSGSERIQALVLCAEGLGIPRRSGMFRHALHAVAFVGEQKVTAKLDYLKKTFGWSDAEVGVAVSKYPMLLTKSHHMLQSKSEFLISEVGLEPAFIAHRPVIICLSLERRLRPRYYVLKFLKENGLLKGDPSYYTVVKVNENVFAQRYMCPYKEAAPYLAEDYATACGGEVPARFVFA
;
A
#
# COMPACT_ATOMS: atom_id res chain seq x y z
N SER A 1 -31.88 5.94 -18.45
CA SER A 1 -31.88 6.29 -17.01
C SER A 1 -30.44 6.28 -16.48
N LYS A 2 -30.14 6.93 -15.34
CA LYS A 2 -28.78 6.92 -14.75
C LYS A 2 -28.28 5.49 -14.48
N LEU A 3 -29.16 4.60 -14.04
CA LEU A 3 -28.86 3.19 -13.80
C LEU A 3 -28.42 2.44 -15.08
N HIS A 4 -29.03 2.75 -16.22
CA HIS A 4 -28.64 2.16 -17.52
C HIS A 4 -27.24 2.60 -17.97
N TYR A 5 -26.74 3.74 -17.49
CA TYR A 5 -25.37 4.18 -17.78
C TYR A 5 -24.36 3.57 -16.79
N TYR A 6 -24.68 3.58 -15.50
CA TYR A 6 -23.74 3.09 -14.49
C TYR A 6 -23.57 1.58 -14.52
N LEU A 7 -24.61 0.80 -14.83
CA LEU A 7 -24.52 -0.66 -14.81
C LEU A 7 -23.47 -1.21 -15.81
N PRO A 8 -23.45 -0.80 -17.09
CA PRO A 8 -22.37 -1.18 -18.01
C PRO A 8 -20.99 -0.67 -17.58
N LEU A 9 -20.92 0.51 -16.96
CA LEU A 9 -19.67 1.10 -16.51
C LEU A 9 -19.05 0.33 -15.34
N VAL A 10 -19.85 -0.08 -14.36
CA VAL A 10 -19.36 -0.77 -13.14
C VAL A 10 -19.35 -2.29 -13.25
N GLY A 11 -19.94 -2.82 -14.32
CA GLY A 11 -19.84 -4.22 -14.75
C GLY A 11 -20.67 -5.24 -13.97
N SER A 12 -21.21 -4.88 -12.80
CA SER A 12 -22.09 -5.78 -12.02
C SER A 12 -23.10 -5.02 -11.15
N TYR A 13 -24.19 -5.69 -10.80
CA TYR A 13 -25.18 -5.13 -9.88
C TYR A 13 -24.62 -4.95 -8.46
N GLU A 14 -23.72 -5.83 -8.02
CA GLU A 14 -23.02 -5.72 -6.73
C GLU A 14 -22.15 -4.45 -6.66
N ASN A 15 -21.39 -4.17 -7.71
CA ASN A 15 -20.59 -2.94 -7.80
C ASN A 15 -21.49 -1.71 -7.87
N LEU A 16 -22.60 -1.78 -8.60
CA LEU A 16 -23.59 -0.71 -8.66
C LEU A 16 -24.19 -0.43 -7.27
N LEU A 17 -24.54 -1.46 -6.51
CA LEU A 17 -25.00 -1.31 -5.13
C LEU A 17 -23.92 -0.69 -4.25
N GLY A 18 -22.66 -1.12 -4.38
CA GLY A 18 -21.53 -0.50 -3.68
C GLY A 18 -21.44 1.00 -3.97
N VAL A 19 -21.49 1.37 -5.25
CA VAL A 19 -21.48 2.76 -5.70
C VAL A 19 -22.66 3.57 -5.14
N LEU A 20 -23.87 3.01 -5.14
CA LEU A 20 -25.07 3.67 -4.63
C LEU A 20 -25.10 3.78 -3.10
N ARG A 21 -24.53 2.81 -2.37
CA ARG A 21 -24.46 2.81 -0.90
C ARG A 21 -23.55 3.91 -0.36
N TYR A 22 -22.52 4.26 -1.10
CA TYR A 22 -21.52 5.28 -0.71
C TYR A 22 -21.65 6.59 -1.51
N GLY A 23 -22.51 6.65 -2.52
CA GLY A 23 -22.57 7.74 -3.50
C GLY A 23 -23.96 8.35 -3.70
N SER A 24 -24.49 9.06 -2.70
CA SER A 24 -25.69 9.90 -2.90
C SER A 24 -25.47 10.95 -4.00
N CYS A 25 -24.21 11.37 -4.20
CA CYS A 25 -23.79 12.30 -5.22
C CYS A 25 -23.98 11.80 -6.65
N LEU A 26 -23.84 10.50 -6.93
CA LEU A 26 -23.99 9.97 -8.30
C LEU A 26 -25.45 9.92 -8.75
N VAL A 27 -26.35 9.78 -7.78
CA VAL A 27 -27.81 9.86 -8.00
C VAL A 27 -28.25 11.30 -8.21
N SER A 28 -27.64 12.26 -7.50
CA SER A 28 -27.99 13.69 -7.64
C SER A 28 -27.30 14.40 -8.82
N SER A 29 -26.08 14.00 -9.19
CA SER A 29 -25.27 14.69 -10.21
C SER A 29 -25.79 14.53 -11.64
N ASP A 30 -25.61 15.55 -12.47
CA ASP A 30 -26.00 15.53 -13.88
C ASP A 30 -25.13 14.55 -14.68
N LEU A 31 -25.80 13.59 -15.33
CA LEU A 31 -25.12 12.53 -16.08
C LEU A 31 -24.42 13.06 -17.34
N GLU A 32 -25.09 13.93 -18.09
CA GLU A 32 -24.60 14.44 -19.38
C GLU A 32 -23.58 15.55 -19.19
N ARG A 33 -23.79 16.42 -18.19
CA ARG A 33 -22.96 17.62 -17.99
C ARG A 33 -21.76 17.40 -17.09
N VAL A 34 -21.78 16.40 -16.20
CA VAL A 34 -20.70 16.16 -15.23
C VAL A 34 -20.08 14.79 -15.44
N VAL A 35 -20.87 13.72 -15.29
CA VAL A 35 -20.34 12.36 -15.19
C VAL A 35 -19.73 11.88 -16.51
N LYS A 36 -20.45 12.00 -17.63
CA LYS A 36 -19.95 11.58 -18.95
C LYS A 36 -18.67 12.34 -19.37
N PRO A 37 -18.60 13.69 -19.29
CA PRO A 37 -17.36 14.42 -19.58
C PRO A 37 -16.19 13.97 -18.70
N ASN A 38 -16.42 13.76 -17.41
CA ASN A 38 -15.39 13.29 -16.48
C ASN A 38 -14.88 11.88 -16.84
N VAL A 39 -15.78 10.96 -17.21
CA VAL A 39 -15.41 9.63 -17.69
C VAL A 39 -14.61 9.71 -18.99
N THR A 40 -15.04 10.53 -19.95
CA THR A 40 -14.31 10.75 -21.21
C THR A 40 -12.90 11.29 -20.95
N PHE A 41 -12.77 12.31 -20.10
CA PHE A 41 -11.47 12.87 -19.73
C PHE A 41 -10.54 11.85 -19.06
N LEU A 42 -11.07 10.98 -18.19
CA LEU A 42 -10.29 9.91 -17.57
C LEU A 42 -9.82 8.86 -18.59
N ARG A 43 -10.64 8.53 -19.60
CA ARG A 43 -10.23 7.68 -20.73
C ARG A 43 -9.12 8.31 -21.55
N GLU A 44 -9.28 9.58 -21.92
CA GLU A 44 -8.25 10.35 -22.63
C GLU A 44 -6.96 10.45 -21.81
N SER A 45 -7.10 10.47 -20.48
CA SER A 45 -5.99 10.41 -19.53
C SER A 45 -5.42 9.01 -19.32
N GLY A 46 -5.75 8.03 -20.18
CA GLY A 46 -5.11 6.73 -20.22
C GLY A 46 -5.71 5.64 -19.34
N LEU A 47 -6.85 5.88 -18.68
CA LEU A 47 -7.53 4.84 -17.91
C LEU A 47 -8.43 3.97 -18.78
N ALA A 48 -8.36 2.66 -18.56
CA ALA A 48 -9.35 1.71 -19.09
C ALA A 48 -10.67 1.81 -18.32
N ASP A 49 -11.79 1.45 -18.97
CA ASP A 49 -13.12 1.45 -18.35
C ASP A 49 -13.17 0.64 -17.05
N CYS A 50 -12.47 -0.50 -17.00
CA CYS A 50 -12.43 -1.33 -15.80
C CYS A 50 -11.70 -0.66 -14.61
N ASP A 51 -10.77 0.25 -14.86
CA ASP A 51 -10.08 1.00 -13.82
C ASP A 51 -10.89 2.22 -13.38
N ILE A 52 -11.59 2.88 -14.31
CA ILE A 52 -12.59 3.90 -13.99
C ILE A 52 -13.68 3.29 -13.12
N ALA A 53 -14.20 2.12 -13.47
CA ALA A 53 -15.19 1.38 -12.69
C ALA A 53 -14.73 1.15 -11.25
N LYS A 54 -13.50 0.65 -11.07
CA LYS A 54 -12.91 0.41 -9.74
C LYS A 54 -12.80 1.71 -8.95
N LEU A 55 -12.38 2.80 -9.60
CA LEU A 55 -12.33 4.13 -8.97
C LEU A 55 -13.72 4.62 -8.57
N CYS A 56 -14.77 4.36 -9.35
CA CYS A 56 -16.13 4.73 -8.99
C CYS A 56 -16.61 4.01 -7.73
N VAL A 57 -16.24 2.74 -7.58
CA VAL A 57 -16.60 1.94 -6.40
C VAL A 57 -15.88 2.46 -5.16
N THR A 58 -14.57 2.77 -5.26
CA THR A 58 -13.77 3.19 -4.11
C THR A 58 -13.87 4.69 -3.79
N LEU A 59 -14.18 5.51 -4.79
CA LEU A 59 -14.31 6.97 -4.71
C LEU A 59 -15.52 7.47 -5.52
N PRO A 60 -16.77 7.24 -5.05
CA PRO A 60 -17.98 7.61 -5.80
C PRO A 60 -18.02 9.09 -6.21
N CYS A 61 -17.47 9.97 -5.38
CA CYS A 61 -17.43 11.42 -5.63
C CYS A 61 -16.43 11.84 -6.72
N LEU A 62 -15.56 10.95 -7.20
CA LEU A 62 -14.56 11.29 -8.21
C LEU A 62 -15.24 11.69 -9.52
N LEU A 63 -16.21 10.89 -9.99
CA LEU A 63 -16.91 11.17 -11.25
C LEU A 63 -17.89 12.34 -11.17
N THR A 64 -18.28 12.74 -9.97
CA THR A 64 -19.21 13.85 -9.74
C THR A 64 -18.50 15.15 -9.39
N SER A 65 -17.17 15.13 -9.32
CA SER A 65 -16.37 16.32 -9.04
C SER A 65 -16.39 17.29 -10.23
N GLY A 66 -16.14 18.57 -9.96
CA GLY A 66 -15.91 19.56 -11.02
C GLY A 66 -14.74 19.14 -11.91
N SER A 67 -14.81 19.49 -13.20
CA SER A 67 -13.79 19.15 -14.20
C SER A 67 -12.39 19.62 -13.81
N GLU A 68 -12.28 20.83 -13.26
CA GLU A 68 -11.02 21.40 -12.77
C GLU A 68 -10.36 20.52 -11.69
N ARG A 69 -11.16 19.97 -10.78
CA ARG A 69 -10.65 19.09 -9.73
C ARG A 69 -10.09 17.80 -10.32
N ILE A 70 -10.80 17.16 -11.26
CA ILE A 70 -10.31 15.92 -11.88
C ILE A 70 -9.02 16.18 -12.67
N GLN A 71 -8.95 17.31 -13.38
CA GLN A 71 -7.72 17.72 -14.06
C GLN A 71 -6.57 17.91 -13.07
N ALA A 72 -6.81 18.57 -11.94
CA ALA A 72 -5.79 18.74 -10.89
C ALA A 72 -5.32 17.40 -10.29
N LEU A 73 -6.24 16.45 -10.08
CA LEU A 73 -5.90 15.10 -9.61
C LEU A 73 -5.01 14.35 -10.61
N VAL A 74 -5.35 14.42 -11.90
CA VAL A 74 -4.57 13.80 -13.00
C VAL A 74 -3.18 14.42 -13.08
N LEU A 75 -3.08 15.76 -13.08
CA LEU A 75 -1.79 16.47 -13.12
C LEU A 75 -0.94 16.18 -11.88
N CYS A 76 -1.55 16.11 -10.70
CA CYS A 76 -0.84 15.76 -9.48
C CYS A 76 -0.32 14.32 -9.53
N ALA A 77 -1.13 13.35 -10.00
CA ALA A 77 -0.71 11.97 -10.17
C ALA A 77 0.46 11.82 -11.17
N GLU A 78 0.47 12.59 -12.25
CA GLU A 78 1.61 12.66 -13.17
C GLU A 78 2.85 13.28 -12.54
N GLY A 79 2.66 14.34 -11.74
CA GLY A 79 3.73 15.01 -11.00
C GLY A 79 4.44 14.10 -9.99
N LEU A 80 3.84 12.96 -9.62
CA LEU A 80 4.47 11.90 -8.83
C LEU A 80 5.40 10.98 -9.65
N GLY A 81 5.59 11.26 -10.95
CA GLY A 81 6.39 10.46 -11.86
C GLY A 81 5.70 9.19 -12.36
N ILE A 82 4.36 9.13 -12.29
CA ILE A 82 3.57 7.95 -12.68
C ILE A 82 2.92 8.20 -14.03
N PRO A 83 3.28 7.43 -15.08
CA PRO A 83 2.70 7.63 -16.41
C PRO A 83 1.20 7.29 -16.44
N ARG A 84 0.42 8.12 -17.13
CA ARG A 84 -1.05 7.99 -17.37
C ARG A 84 -1.52 6.60 -17.79
N ARG A 85 -0.72 5.91 -18.61
CA ARG A 85 -1.05 4.57 -19.18
C ARG A 85 -0.44 3.41 -18.40
N SER A 86 0.14 3.67 -17.22
CA SER A 86 0.68 2.62 -16.36
C SER A 86 -0.42 1.98 -15.51
N GLY A 87 -0.26 0.71 -15.14
CA GLY A 87 -1.17 0.06 -14.19
C GLY A 87 -1.19 0.68 -12.78
N MET A 88 -0.22 1.55 -12.48
CA MET A 88 -0.17 2.31 -11.22
C MET A 88 -0.99 3.59 -11.26
N PHE A 89 -1.36 4.09 -12.45
CA PHE A 89 -2.04 5.39 -12.56
C PHE A 89 -3.38 5.43 -11.84
N ARG A 90 -4.18 4.35 -11.91
CA ARG A 90 -5.42 4.24 -11.10
C ARG A 90 -5.17 4.35 -9.60
N HIS A 91 -4.06 3.79 -9.11
CA HIS A 91 -3.72 3.82 -7.69
C HIS A 91 -3.21 5.19 -7.28
N ALA A 92 -2.49 5.88 -8.18
CA ALA A 92 -2.07 7.26 -7.99
C ALA A 92 -3.27 8.19 -7.86
N LEU A 93 -4.22 8.12 -8.81
CA LEU A 93 -5.46 8.89 -8.75
C LEU A 93 -6.25 8.61 -7.48
N HIS A 94 -6.36 7.34 -7.08
CA HIS A 94 -7.01 7.00 -5.83
C HIS A 94 -6.31 7.65 -4.63
N ALA A 95 -4.99 7.50 -4.54
CA ALA A 95 -4.21 8.03 -3.42
C ALA A 95 -4.28 9.57 -3.34
N VAL A 96 -4.10 10.25 -4.47
CA VAL A 96 -4.19 11.72 -4.56
C VAL A 96 -5.59 12.20 -4.23
N ALA A 97 -6.64 11.57 -4.77
CA ALA A 97 -8.02 11.96 -4.49
C ALA A 97 -8.42 11.75 -3.02
N PHE A 98 -7.90 10.69 -2.39
CA PHE A 98 -8.12 10.40 -0.98
C PHE A 98 -7.43 11.42 -0.07
N VAL A 99 -6.18 11.77 -0.38
CA VAL A 99 -5.39 12.73 0.41
C VAL A 99 -5.83 14.18 0.15
N GLY A 100 -6.27 14.48 -1.07
CA GLY A 100 -6.45 15.82 -1.61
C GLY A 100 -5.16 16.33 -2.25
N GLU A 101 -5.24 16.80 -3.49
CA GLU A 101 -4.11 17.26 -4.30
C GLU A 101 -3.27 18.33 -3.60
N GLN A 102 -3.92 19.25 -2.89
CA GLN A 102 -3.28 20.33 -2.14
C GLN A 102 -2.42 19.83 -0.96
N LYS A 103 -2.66 18.61 -0.48
CA LYS A 103 -1.97 18.01 0.69
C LYS A 103 -0.88 17.02 0.29
N VAL A 104 -0.75 16.68 -1.01
CA VAL A 104 0.21 15.69 -1.48
C VAL A 104 1.64 16.11 -1.19
N THR A 105 2.02 17.37 -1.43
CA THR A 105 3.37 17.87 -1.15
C THR A 105 3.73 17.73 0.33
N ALA A 106 2.85 18.16 1.24
CA ALA A 106 3.05 18.01 2.67
C ALA A 106 3.18 16.53 3.08
N LYS A 107 2.43 15.63 2.42
CA LYS A 107 2.53 14.19 2.64
C LYS A 107 3.86 13.60 2.17
N LEU A 108 4.37 14.05 1.02
CA LEU A 108 5.68 13.66 0.50
C LEU A 108 6.80 14.13 1.44
N ASP A 109 6.73 15.37 1.91
CA ASP A 109 7.70 15.91 2.87
C ASP A 109 7.70 15.13 4.19
N TYR A 110 6.51 14.73 4.65
CA TYR A 110 6.40 13.84 5.81
C TYR A 110 7.10 12.49 5.55
N LEU A 111 6.83 11.84 4.41
CA LEU A 111 7.49 10.57 4.06
C LEU A 111 9.02 10.71 4.01
N LYS A 112 9.53 11.78 3.39
CA LYS A 112 10.97 12.08 3.34
C LYS A 112 11.57 12.15 4.74
N LYS A 113 10.97 12.94 5.63
CA LYS A 113 11.43 13.09 7.02
C LYS A 113 11.36 11.77 7.80
N THR A 114 10.25 11.05 7.68
CA THR A 114 10.02 9.81 8.44
C THR A 114 10.99 8.71 8.05
N PHE A 115 11.29 8.53 6.76
CA PHE A 115 12.14 7.44 6.28
C PHE A 115 13.57 7.88 5.96
N GLY A 116 13.91 9.17 6.09
CA GLY A 116 15.21 9.71 5.71
C GLY A 116 15.46 9.67 4.20
N TRP A 117 14.41 9.80 3.39
CA TRP A 117 14.51 9.76 1.93
C TRP A 117 14.84 11.12 1.32
N SER A 118 15.66 11.09 0.27
CA SER A 118 15.81 12.15 -0.72
C SER A 118 14.57 12.31 -1.60
N ASP A 119 14.50 13.39 -2.38
CA ASP A 119 13.42 13.61 -3.35
C ASP A 119 13.35 12.49 -4.40
N ALA A 120 14.50 11.97 -4.84
CA ALA A 120 14.56 10.85 -5.77
C ALA A 120 13.98 9.57 -5.16
N GLU A 121 14.36 9.26 -3.92
CA GLU A 121 13.91 8.04 -3.23
C GLU A 121 12.42 8.04 -2.91
N VAL A 122 11.87 9.18 -2.44
CA VAL A 122 10.42 9.27 -2.24
C VAL A 122 9.66 9.15 -3.57
N GLY A 123 10.21 9.69 -4.66
CA GLY A 123 9.68 9.51 -6.01
C GLY A 123 9.66 8.04 -6.44
N VAL A 124 10.74 7.29 -6.18
CA VAL A 124 10.79 5.84 -6.44
C VAL A 124 9.76 5.09 -5.59
N ALA A 125 9.64 5.41 -4.31
CA ALA A 125 8.71 4.72 -3.40
C ALA A 125 7.25 4.94 -3.81
N VAL A 126 6.87 6.20 -4.08
CA VAL A 126 5.51 6.58 -4.42
C VAL A 126 5.13 6.11 -5.83
N SER A 127 6.04 6.15 -6.80
CA SER A 127 5.77 5.65 -8.15
C SER A 127 5.52 4.14 -8.18
N LYS A 128 6.23 3.37 -7.35
CA LYS A 128 6.01 1.92 -7.20
C LYS A 128 4.80 1.58 -6.35
N TYR A 129 4.43 2.43 -5.40
CA TYR A 129 3.30 2.17 -4.50
C TYR A 129 2.61 3.47 -4.03
N PRO A 130 1.71 4.05 -4.84
CA PRO A 130 1.12 5.36 -4.56
C PRO A 130 0.24 5.37 -3.31
N MET A 131 -0.34 4.22 -2.96
CA MET A 131 -1.15 4.03 -1.75
C MET A 131 -0.36 4.25 -0.45
N LEU A 132 0.96 4.46 -0.51
CA LEU A 132 1.73 4.92 0.64
C LEU A 132 1.24 6.30 1.14
N LEU A 133 0.77 7.17 0.25
CA LEU A 133 0.26 8.50 0.59
C LEU A 133 -0.99 8.44 1.49
N THR A 134 -1.74 7.34 1.46
CA THR A 134 -2.98 7.21 2.25
C THR A 134 -2.75 6.68 3.66
N LYS A 135 -1.52 6.27 4.00
CA LYS A 135 -1.21 5.71 5.32
C LYS A 135 -1.17 6.78 6.40
N SER A 136 -1.62 6.46 7.61
CA SER A 136 -1.58 7.39 8.73
C SER A 136 -0.14 7.69 9.16
N HIS A 137 0.09 8.87 9.75
CA HIS A 137 1.41 9.27 10.27
C HIS A 137 1.91 8.28 11.30
N HIS A 138 1.08 7.92 12.27
CA HIS A 138 1.41 6.92 13.29
C HIS A 138 1.89 5.59 12.67
N MET A 139 1.15 5.05 11.70
CA MET A 139 1.56 3.81 11.02
C MET A 139 2.93 3.96 10.35
N LEU A 140 3.15 5.04 9.61
CA LEU A 140 4.40 5.28 8.89
C LEU A 140 5.59 5.43 9.85
N GLN A 141 5.38 6.13 10.96
CA GLN A 141 6.40 6.32 11.98
C GLN A 141 6.80 5.00 12.65
N SER A 142 5.85 4.21 13.14
CA SER A 142 6.15 2.90 13.75
C SER A 142 6.83 1.95 12.74
N LYS A 143 6.50 2.08 11.45
CA LYS A 143 7.18 1.31 10.39
C LYS A 143 8.61 1.74 10.18
N SER A 144 8.88 3.04 10.18
CA SER A 144 10.22 3.57 10.03
C SER A 144 11.11 3.17 11.21
N GLU A 145 10.65 3.42 12.44
CA GLU A 145 11.38 3.08 13.67
C GLU A 145 11.78 1.60 13.68
N PHE A 146 10.84 0.70 13.37
CA PHE A 146 11.16 -0.71 13.31
C PHE A 146 12.11 -1.07 12.15
N LEU A 147 11.81 -0.66 10.92
CA LEU A 147 12.58 -1.11 9.75
C LEU A 147 13.99 -0.50 9.69
N ILE A 148 14.16 0.73 10.14
CA ILE A 148 15.44 1.44 10.09
C ILE A 148 16.19 1.23 11.40
N SER A 149 15.59 1.56 12.54
CA SER A 149 16.31 1.55 13.82
C SER A 149 16.49 0.15 14.40
N GLU A 150 15.45 -0.71 14.37
CA GLU A 150 15.53 -2.05 14.95
C GLU A 150 16.11 -3.10 13.97
N VAL A 151 15.68 -3.08 12.71
CA VAL A 151 16.14 -4.05 11.69
C VAL A 151 17.44 -3.59 11.01
N GLY A 152 17.71 -2.28 10.95
CA GLY A 152 18.92 -1.74 10.32
C GLY A 152 18.86 -1.65 8.79
N LEU A 153 17.67 -1.55 8.19
CA LEU A 153 17.56 -1.41 6.73
C LEU A 153 17.94 0.01 6.28
N GLU A 154 18.69 0.09 5.19
CA GLU A 154 19.00 1.37 4.54
C GLU A 154 17.71 2.04 3.99
N PRO A 155 17.55 3.37 4.16
CA PRO A 155 16.43 4.12 3.58
C PRO A 155 16.20 3.83 2.09
N ALA A 156 17.27 3.86 1.28
CA ALA A 156 17.24 3.57 -0.15
C ALA A 156 16.68 2.17 -0.45
N PHE A 157 17.03 1.17 0.36
CA PHE A 157 16.55 -0.20 0.21
C PHE A 157 15.03 -0.29 0.38
N ILE A 158 14.48 0.46 1.36
CA ILE A 158 13.04 0.54 1.64
C ILE A 158 12.31 1.28 0.51
N ALA A 159 12.86 2.40 0.04
CA ALA A 159 12.27 3.19 -1.06
C ALA A 159 12.06 2.34 -2.32
N HIS A 160 12.99 1.44 -2.64
CA HIS A 160 12.89 0.55 -3.78
C HIS A 160 11.90 -0.61 -3.59
N ARG A 161 11.45 -0.86 -2.36
CA ARG A 161 10.59 -1.98 -1.93
C ARG A 161 9.45 -1.51 -1.01
N PRO A 162 8.67 -0.48 -1.40
CA PRO A 162 7.75 0.21 -0.50
C PRO A 162 6.61 -0.68 0.02
N VAL A 163 6.34 -1.81 -0.64
CA VAL A 163 5.40 -2.84 -0.19
C VAL A 163 5.72 -3.36 1.22
N ILE A 164 7.00 -3.35 1.64
CA ILE A 164 7.39 -3.78 3.00
C ILE A 164 6.70 -2.96 4.10
N ILE A 165 6.45 -1.67 3.85
CA ILE A 165 5.78 -0.75 4.78
C ILE A 165 4.31 -1.14 4.98
N CYS A 166 3.71 -1.85 4.03
CA CYS A 166 2.30 -2.25 4.07
C CYS A 166 2.05 -3.62 4.73
N LEU A 167 3.10 -4.39 5.00
CA LEU A 167 2.97 -5.66 5.72
C LEU A 167 2.59 -5.40 7.18
N SER A 168 1.95 -6.35 7.87
CA SER A 168 1.62 -6.17 9.29
C SER A 168 2.89 -6.04 10.14
N LEU A 169 2.95 -5.06 11.04
CA LEU A 169 4.11 -4.88 11.93
C LEU A 169 4.18 -6.06 12.90
N GLU A 170 3.11 -6.22 13.68
CA GLU A 170 3.04 -7.23 14.75
C GLU A 170 2.87 -8.65 14.24
N ARG A 171 2.15 -8.85 13.13
CA ARG A 171 1.84 -10.23 12.66
C ARG A 171 2.80 -10.77 11.62
N ARG A 172 3.75 -9.97 11.14
CA ARG A 172 4.60 -10.39 10.01
C ARG A 172 6.00 -9.84 10.06
N LEU A 173 6.19 -8.55 10.25
CA LEU A 173 7.54 -7.97 10.25
C LEU A 173 8.29 -8.41 11.50
N ARG A 174 7.83 -8.00 12.69
CA ARG A 174 8.47 -8.29 13.98
C ARG A 174 8.70 -9.79 14.23
N PRO A 175 7.67 -10.67 14.12
CA PRO A 175 7.86 -12.09 14.40
C PRO A 175 8.92 -12.74 13.49
N ARG A 176 8.95 -12.36 12.22
CA ARG A 176 9.91 -12.93 11.26
C ARG A 176 11.30 -12.37 11.45
N TYR A 177 11.43 -11.11 11.87
CA TYR A 177 12.72 -10.55 12.29
C TYR A 177 13.27 -11.30 13.49
N TYR A 178 12.46 -11.55 14.52
CA TYR A 178 12.90 -12.27 15.71
C TYR A 178 13.33 -13.71 15.41
N VAL A 179 12.59 -14.42 14.55
CA VAL A 179 13.01 -15.76 14.08
C VAL A 179 14.37 -15.69 13.39
N LEU A 180 14.58 -14.74 12.47
CA LEU A 180 15.89 -14.60 11.80
C LEU A 180 17.01 -14.28 12.78
N LYS A 181 16.77 -13.35 13.72
CA LYS A 181 17.76 -12.94 14.72
C LYS A 181 18.13 -14.11 15.64
N PHE A 182 17.13 -14.84 16.15
CA PHE A 182 17.33 -16.06 16.92
C PHE A 182 18.16 -17.10 16.16
N LEU A 183 17.79 -17.41 14.92
CA LEU A 183 18.52 -18.39 14.11
C LEU A 183 19.96 -17.95 13.84
N LYS A 184 20.19 -16.65 13.63
CA LYS A 184 21.52 -16.10 13.38
C LYS A 184 22.41 -16.20 14.63
N GLU A 185 21.90 -15.79 15.79
CA GLU A 185 22.64 -15.83 17.06
C GLU A 185 22.95 -17.25 17.52
N ASN A 186 22.09 -18.22 17.19
CA ASN A 186 22.31 -19.64 17.49
C ASN A 186 23.10 -20.39 16.40
N GLY A 187 23.63 -19.69 15.38
CA GLY A 187 24.39 -20.31 14.30
C GLY A 187 23.59 -21.28 13.42
N LEU A 188 22.26 -21.21 13.46
CA LEU A 188 21.35 -22.08 12.73
C LEU A 188 21.00 -21.51 11.34
N LEU A 189 21.10 -20.19 11.15
CA LEU A 189 20.70 -19.54 9.91
C LEU A 189 21.67 -19.87 8.76
N LYS A 190 21.15 -20.53 7.72
CA LYS A 190 21.91 -20.78 6.48
C LYS A 190 21.99 -19.52 5.62
N GLY A 191 23.19 -18.96 5.50
CA GLY A 191 23.46 -17.76 4.69
C GLY A 191 22.88 -16.48 5.31
N ASP A 192 22.76 -15.44 4.49
CA ASP A 192 22.24 -14.13 4.91
C ASP A 192 21.07 -13.69 4.00
N PRO A 193 19.87 -14.24 4.19
CA PRO A 193 18.74 -13.92 3.34
C PRO A 193 18.29 -12.48 3.52
N SER A 194 18.06 -11.77 2.41
CA SER A 194 17.47 -10.42 2.46
C SER A 194 16.17 -10.42 3.25
N TYR A 195 16.08 -9.54 4.24
CA TYR A 195 14.90 -9.42 5.10
C TYR A 195 13.60 -9.23 4.31
N TYR A 196 13.64 -8.45 3.22
CA TYR A 196 12.49 -8.29 2.32
C TYR A 196 11.97 -9.62 1.77
N THR A 197 12.87 -10.51 1.35
CA THR A 197 12.52 -11.84 0.83
C THR A 197 11.83 -12.68 1.91
N VAL A 198 12.30 -12.59 3.15
CA VAL A 198 11.76 -13.34 4.29
C VAL A 198 10.33 -12.90 4.62
N VAL A 199 10.05 -11.59 4.61
CA VAL A 199 8.70 -11.07 4.95
C VAL A 199 7.73 -11.13 3.76
N LYS A 200 8.24 -11.19 2.53
CA LYS A 200 7.42 -11.27 1.30
C LYS A 200 6.75 -12.63 1.11
N VAL A 201 7.40 -13.73 1.50
CA VAL A 201 6.84 -15.07 1.30
C VAL A 201 5.58 -15.31 2.15
N ASN A 202 4.71 -16.22 1.71
CA ASN A 202 3.55 -16.61 2.51
C ASN A 202 3.96 -17.41 3.77
N GLU A 203 2.98 -17.72 4.62
CA GLU A 203 3.23 -18.35 5.91
C GLU A 203 3.82 -19.76 5.77
N ASN A 204 3.26 -20.58 4.89
CA ASN A 204 3.72 -21.95 4.66
C ASN A 204 5.18 -21.98 4.18
N VAL A 205 5.53 -21.11 3.22
CA VAL A 205 6.89 -21.01 2.70
C VAL A 205 7.85 -20.47 3.76
N PHE A 206 7.42 -19.53 4.59
CA PHE A 206 8.22 -19.03 5.71
C PHE A 206 8.51 -20.16 6.70
N ALA A 207 7.49 -20.87 7.18
CA ALA A 207 7.62 -21.98 8.11
C ALA A 207 8.53 -23.09 7.59
N GLN A 208 8.35 -23.51 6.33
CA GLN A 208 9.16 -24.55 5.71
C GLN A 208 10.64 -24.17 5.59
N ARG A 209 10.97 -22.89 5.42
CA ARG A 209 12.35 -22.43 5.23
C ARG A 209 13.06 -22.05 6.53
N TYR A 210 12.33 -21.47 7.48
CA TYR A 210 12.93 -20.83 8.65
C TYR A 210 12.50 -21.45 9.99
N MET A 211 11.59 -22.42 10.01
CA MET A 211 11.20 -23.09 11.27
C MET A 211 11.34 -24.61 11.18
N CYS A 212 10.73 -25.24 10.18
CA CYS A 212 10.74 -26.71 10.02
C CYS A 212 12.14 -27.35 10.00
N PRO A 213 13.17 -26.76 9.33
CA PRO A 213 14.51 -27.36 9.30
C PRO A 213 15.22 -27.38 10.65
N TYR A 214 14.72 -26.63 11.65
CA TYR A 214 15.38 -26.43 12.94
C TYR A 214 14.56 -26.98 14.11
N LYS A 215 13.54 -27.81 13.86
CA LYS A 215 12.66 -28.35 14.91
C LYS A 215 13.41 -29.13 16.01
N GLU A 216 14.47 -29.85 15.66
CA GLU A 216 15.27 -30.58 16.64
C GLU A 216 16.18 -29.66 17.45
N ALA A 217 16.83 -28.69 16.79
CA ALA A 217 17.75 -27.75 17.44
C ALA A 217 17.04 -26.61 18.20
N ALA A 218 15.81 -26.27 17.81
CA ALA A 218 15.01 -25.19 18.35
C ALA A 218 13.52 -25.60 18.46
N PRO A 219 13.18 -26.55 19.35
CA PRO A 219 11.85 -27.16 19.42
C PRO A 219 10.72 -26.16 19.70
N TYR A 220 11.01 -25.09 20.44
CA TYR A 220 10.03 -24.07 20.82
C TYR A 220 9.90 -22.92 19.81
N LEU A 221 10.70 -22.89 18.73
CA LEU A 221 10.74 -21.75 17.79
C LEU A 221 9.38 -21.45 17.14
N ALA A 222 8.61 -22.49 16.83
CA ALA A 222 7.29 -22.33 16.23
C ALA A 222 6.26 -21.76 17.21
N GLU A 223 6.34 -22.14 18.49
CA GLU A 223 5.50 -21.61 19.57
C GLU A 223 5.86 -20.16 19.86
N ASP A 224 7.16 -19.86 19.99
CA ASP A 224 7.66 -18.50 20.18
C ASP A 224 7.24 -17.59 19.02
N TYR A 225 7.32 -18.07 17.77
CA TYR A 225 6.82 -17.34 16.62
C TYR A 225 5.30 -17.09 16.66
N ALA A 226 4.50 -18.08 17.07
CA ALA A 226 3.05 -17.94 17.20
C ALA A 226 2.68 -16.90 18.28
N THR A 227 3.35 -16.95 19.43
CA THR A 227 3.25 -15.95 20.51
C THR A 227 3.63 -14.55 20.01
N ALA A 228 4.73 -14.44 19.24
CA ALA A 228 5.13 -13.19 18.60
C ALA A 228 4.09 -12.65 17.63
N CYS A 229 3.43 -13.51 16.85
CA CYS A 229 2.33 -13.10 15.98
C CYS A 229 1.09 -12.61 16.75
N GLY A 230 0.95 -12.99 18.02
CA GLY A 230 -0.04 -12.47 18.97
C GLY A 230 0.27 -11.08 19.52
N GLY A 231 1.49 -10.58 19.32
CA GLY A 231 1.95 -9.27 19.79
C GLY A 231 2.78 -9.31 21.08
N GLU A 232 3.07 -10.49 21.61
CA GLU A 232 3.91 -10.68 22.80
C GLU A 232 5.34 -11.00 22.38
N VAL A 233 6.35 -10.56 23.13
CA VAL A 233 7.75 -10.92 22.83
C VAL A 233 8.14 -12.12 23.71
N PRO A 234 8.34 -13.33 23.13
CA PRO A 234 8.79 -14.49 23.89
C PRO A 234 10.15 -14.25 24.53
N ALA A 235 10.41 -14.86 25.69
CA ALA A 235 11.68 -14.72 26.40
C ALA A 235 12.91 -15.07 25.53
N ARG A 236 12.77 -16.04 24.62
CA ARG A 236 13.85 -16.46 23.70
C ARG A 236 14.11 -15.48 22.55
N PHE A 237 13.26 -14.47 22.38
CA PHE A 237 13.43 -13.37 21.43
C PHE A 237 13.88 -12.07 22.11
N VAL A 238 14.31 -12.15 23.37
CA VAL A 238 15.00 -11.05 24.06
C VAL A 238 16.50 -11.23 23.80
N PHE A 239 17.04 -10.33 22.99
CA PHE A 239 18.42 -10.36 22.54
C PHE A 239 19.22 -9.28 23.28
N ALA A 240 20.49 -9.58 23.60
CA ALA A 240 21.39 -8.64 24.28
C ALA A 240 21.82 -7.47 23.39
#